data_AF-A0A1G4IWT4-F1
#
_entry.id   AF-A0A1G4IWT4-F1
#
_cell.length_a   1.000
_cell.length_b   1.000
_cell.length_c   1.000
_cell.angle_alpha   90.00
_cell.angle_beta   90.00
_cell.angle_gamma   90.00
#
_symmetry.space_group_name_H-M   'P 1'
#
loop_
_entity.id
_entity.type
_entity.pdbx_description
1 polymer ?
#
loop_
_entity_poly.entity_id
_entity_poly.type
_entity_poly.pdbx_seq_one_letter_code
_entity_poly.pdbx_strand_id
1 'polypeptide(L)'
;MDSKNVESMLDELVALLKSNYQLSNGLLDNLQTLVEDSANDSAKNEALMAMRADFGPFMMSMADLRDGHISIIESYNTKLKLGPSADVAKSRLTASIDKEGNITELLQSIYEISESYNLHMEHINLIGRLSSKLCDTALYSSKTALGADDELDIDHILDAYETSGDGDVKDIEYLKSRLLGWVDSHKMEKARYTLENQHILRDKLRDMTSEVTRWKANYESIENTMFGDDAHSITQTLRRIENLKPQLEKAIPDKDVMMS
;
A
#
# COMPACT_ATOMS: atom_id res chain seq x y z
N MET A 1 -10.13 45.20 7.55
CA MET A 1 -10.10 46.68 7.52
C MET A 1 -8.64 47.08 7.48
N ASP A 2 -8.23 47.93 6.55
CA ASP A 2 -6.89 48.51 6.57
C ASP A 2 -6.73 49.39 7.81
N SER A 3 -5.55 49.42 8.43
CA SER A 3 -5.22 50.28 9.60
C SER A 3 -5.75 51.72 9.43
N LYS A 4 -5.71 52.21 8.19
CA LYS A 4 -6.20 53.52 7.75
C LYS A 4 -7.67 53.80 8.04
N ASN A 5 -8.54 52.79 8.01
CA ASN A 5 -9.97 52.99 8.28
C ASN A 5 -10.25 53.17 9.78
N VAL A 6 -9.50 52.48 10.64
CA VAL A 6 -9.63 52.64 12.10
C VAL A 6 -9.04 53.97 12.52
N GLU A 7 -7.90 54.36 11.96
CA GLU A 7 -7.29 55.69 12.15
C GLU A 7 -8.25 56.81 11.74
N SER A 8 -8.86 56.70 10.55
CA SER A 8 -9.84 57.70 10.08
C SER A 8 -11.07 57.83 10.99
N MET A 9 -11.59 56.73 11.52
CA MET A 9 -12.74 56.75 12.44
C MET A 9 -12.36 57.35 13.80
N LEU A 10 -11.17 57.06 14.30
CA LEU A 10 -10.65 57.65 15.54
C LEU A 10 -10.42 59.16 15.37
N ASP A 11 -9.89 59.60 14.23
CA ASP A 11 -9.71 61.02 13.92
C ASP A 11 -11.04 61.78 13.87
N GLU A 12 -12.08 61.18 13.30
CA GLU A 12 -13.45 61.73 13.29
C GLU A 12 -14.02 61.86 14.72
N LEU A 13 -13.83 60.85 15.58
CA LEU A 13 -14.24 60.92 16.99
C LEU A 13 -13.50 62.01 17.75
N VAL A 14 -12.20 62.19 17.50
CA VAL A 14 -11.40 63.25 18.10
C VAL A 14 -11.89 64.63 17.66
N ALA A 15 -12.32 64.78 16.40
CA ALA A 15 -12.91 66.02 15.92
C ALA A 15 -14.25 66.33 16.62
N LEU A 16 -15.12 65.33 16.77
CA LEU A 16 -16.39 65.47 17.52
C LEU A 16 -16.15 65.82 18.99
N LEU A 17 -15.16 65.19 19.63
CA LEU A 17 -14.80 65.48 21.02
C LEU A 17 -14.29 66.92 21.20
N LYS A 18 -13.44 67.40 20.27
CA LYS A 18 -12.95 68.78 20.29
C LYS A 18 -14.09 69.79 20.13
N SER A 19 -15.03 69.52 19.23
CA SER A 19 -16.22 70.36 19.04
C SER A 19 -17.07 70.42 20.31
N ASN A 20 -17.34 69.27 20.94
CA ASN A 20 -18.10 69.20 22.18
C ASN A 20 -17.40 69.95 23.33
N TYR A 21 -16.07 69.79 23.44
CA TYR A 21 -15.26 70.49 24.43
C TYR A 21 -15.34 72.02 24.27
N GLN A 22 -15.26 72.54 23.05
CA GLN A 22 -15.40 73.97 22.78
C GLN A 22 -16.77 74.51 23.20
N LEU A 23 -17.85 73.80 22.86
CA LEU A 23 -19.21 74.18 23.23
C LEU A 23 -19.43 74.11 24.76
N SER A 24 -18.88 73.08 25.43
CA SER A 24 -18.92 72.96 26.89
C SER A 24 -18.21 74.11 27.58
N ASN A 25 -17.03 74.52 27.09
CA ASN A 25 -16.29 75.64 27.67
C ASN A 25 -17.02 76.96 27.45
N GLY A 26 -17.61 77.19 26.27
CA GLY A 26 -18.44 78.38 26.04
C GLY A 26 -19.62 78.47 27.01
N LEU A 27 -20.28 77.35 27.30
CA LEU A 27 -21.34 77.31 28.31
C LEU A 27 -20.82 77.58 29.74
N LEU A 28 -19.64 77.06 30.08
CA LEU A 28 -19.01 77.31 31.39
C LEU A 28 -18.56 78.77 31.55
N ASP A 29 -18.01 79.39 30.50
CA ASP A 29 -17.62 80.79 30.48
C ASP A 29 -18.83 81.72 30.66
N ASN A 30 -19.94 81.39 29.99
CA ASN A 30 -21.23 82.09 30.16
C ASN A 30 -21.79 81.92 31.58
N LEU A 31 -21.68 80.71 32.17
CA LEU A 31 -22.07 80.46 33.55
C LEU A 31 -21.20 81.21 34.56
N GLN A 32 -19.89 81.28 34.32
CA GLN A 32 -18.97 82.05 35.15
C GLN A 32 -19.35 83.54 35.15
N THR A 33 -19.66 84.10 33.98
CA THR A 33 -20.13 85.49 33.83
C THR A 33 -21.43 85.74 34.61
N LEU A 34 -22.28 84.73 34.75
CA LEU A 34 -23.54 84.82 35.50
C LEU A 34 -23.33 84.80 37.03
N VAL A 35 -22.35 84.03 37.50
CA VAL A 35 -22.00 83.87 38.91
C VAL A 35 -21.14 85.03 39.42
N GLU A 36 -20.45 85.76 38.55
CA GLU A 36 -19.58 86.87 38.93
C GLU A 36 -20.40 88.09 39.42
N ASP A 37 -20.25 88.44 40.70
CA ASP A 37 -21.01 89.51 41.36
C ASP A 37 -20.70 90.92 40.79
N SER A 38 -19.57 91.09 40.10
CA SER A 38 -19.18 92.34 39.44
C SER A 38 -19.75 92.54 38.04
N ALA A 39 -20.48 91.57 37.48
CA ALA A 39 -21.05 91.68 36.15
C ALA A 39 -22.34 92.54 36.16
N ASN A 40 -22.42 93.49 35.23
CA ASN A 40 -23.61 94.32 35.03
C ASN A 40 -24.82 93.45 34.62
N ASP A 41 -26.04 93.83 35.01
CA ASP A 41 -27.27 93.10 34.67
C ASP A 41 -27.46 92.89 33.15
N SER A 42 -26.95 93.81 32.32
CA SER A 42 -26.93 93.65 30.86
C SER A 42 -26.05 92.48 30.42
N ALA A 43 -24.85 92.35 31.00
CA ALA A 43 -23.92 91.26 30.68
C ALA A 43 -24.44 89.91 31.17
N LYS A 44 -25.13 89.88 32.32
CA LYS A 44 -25.81 88.69 32.84
C LYS A 44 -26.95 88.24 31.91
N ASN A 45 -27.72 89.18 31.37
CA ASN A 45 -28.80 88.87 30.43
C ASN A 45 -28.28 88.42 29.05
N GLU A 46 -27.19 89.02 28.57
CA GLU A 46 -26.49 88.57 27.35
C GLU A 46 -25.92 87.16 27.51
N ALA A 47 -25.29 86.86 28.65
CA ALA A 47 -24.79 85.53 28.97
C ALA A 47 -25.91 84.48 29.05
N LEU A 48 -27.09 84.82 29.58
CA LEU A 48 -28.27 83.93 29.58
C LEU A 48 -28.80 83.67 28.17
N MET A 49 -28.84 84.68 27.32
CA MET A 49 -29.26 84.53 25.92
C MET A 49 -28.26 83.69 25.11
N ALA A 50 -26.95 83.92 25.30
CA ALA A 50 -25.89 83.12 24.69
C ALA A 50 -25.95 81.66 25.17
N MET A 51 -26.08 81.44 26.48
CA MET A 51 -26.22 80.10 27.06
C MET A 51 -27.44 79.36 26.50
N ARG A 52 -28.58 80.06 26.33
CA ARG A 52 -29.78 79.46 25.71
C ARG A 52 -29.56 79.10 24.25
N ALA A 53 -28.80 79.90 23.50
CA ALA A 53 -28.47 79.63 22.11
C ALA A 53 -27.48 78.45 21.97
N ASP A 54 -26.49 78.37 22.85
CA ASP A 54 -25.40 77.38 22.80
C ASP A 54 -25.79 76.00 23.38
N PHE A 55 -26.83 75.95 24.22
CA PHE A 55 -27.30 74.70 24.83
C PHE A 55 -27.80 73.68 23.80
N GLY A 56 -28.53 74.13 22.76
CA GLY A 56 -29.03 73.26 21.70
C GLY A 56 -27.90 72.59 20.89
N PRO A 57 -26.95 73.37 20.34
CA PRO A 57 -25.75 72.86 19.69
C PRO A 57 -24.91 71.93 20.58
N PHE A 58 -24.75 72.25 21.87
CA PHE A 58 -24.04 71.38 22.81
C PHE A 58 -24.71 70.01 22.95
N MET A 59 -26.04 69.96 23.11
CA MET A 59 -26.78 68.71 23.22
C MET A 59 -26.71 67.87 21.95
N MET A 60 -26.77 68.49 20.77
CA MET A 60 -26.59 67.78 19.50
C MET A 60 -25.18 67.23 19.36
N SER A 61 -24.16 68.03 19.66
CA SER A 61 -22.76 67.60 19.65
C SER A 61 -22.51 66.43 20.61
N MET A 62 -23.19 66.40 21.77
CA MET A 62 -23.10 65.29 22.72
C MET A 62 -23.75 64.00 22.18
N ALA A 63 -24.87 64.13 21.47
CA ALA A 63 -25.53 63.00 20.80
C ALA A 63 -24.63 62.44 19.68
N ASP A 64 -24.10 63.31 18.83
CA ASP A 64 -23.19 62.93 17.73
C ASP A 64 -21.94 62.21 18.26
N LEU A 65 -21.35 62.71 19.36
CA LEU A 65 -20.20 62.08 20.01
C LEU A 65 -20.54 60.66 20.51
N ARG A 66 -21.72 60.48 21.10
CA ARG A 66 -22.17 59.18 21.61
C ARG A 66 -22.43 58.20 20.46
N ASP A 67 -23.07 58.65 19.40
CA ASP A 67 -23.37 57.82 18.22
C ASP A 67 -22.07 57.43 17.49
N GLY A 68 -21.13 58.37 17.35
CA GLY A 68 -19.79 58.09 16.82
C GLY A 68 -19.04 57.06 17.67
N HIS A 69 -19.07 57.20 18.99
CA HIS A 69 -18.43 56.24 19.91
C HIS A 69 -19.05 54.84 19.81
N ILE A 70 -20.38 54.73 19.74
CA ILE A 70 -21.07 53.45 19.57
C ILE A 70 -20.71 52.82 18.21
N SER A 71 -20.75 53.61 17.13
CA SER A 71 -20.39 53.15 15.78
C SER A 71 -18.96 52.60 15.71
N ILE A 72 -18.00 53.23 16.39
CA ILE A 72 -16.61 52.75 16.48
C ILE A 72 -16.52 51.46 17.28
N ILE A 73 -17.19 51.39 18.44
CA ILE A 73 -17.20 50.18 19.28
C ILE A 73 -17.87 49.02 18.54
N GLU A 74 -18.97 49.26 17.84
CA GLU A 74 -19.67 48.25 17.06
C GLU A 74 -18.84 47.82 15.87
N SER A 75 -18.25 48.74 15.10
CA SER A 75 -17.40 48.40 13.97
C SER A 75 -16.15 47.64 14.42
N TYR A 76 -15.54 48.01 15.54
CA TYR A 76 -14.44 47.28 16.15
C TYR A 76 -14.89 45.89 16.66
N ASN A 77 -15.96 45.79 17.44
CA ASN A 77 -16.40 44.51 17.99
C ASN A 77 -16.96 43.57 16.93
N THR A 78 -17.71 44.07 15.96
CA THR A 78 -18.28 43.23 14.90
C THR A 78 -17.20 42.85 13.89
N LYS A 79 -16.39 43.78 13.38
CA LYS A 79 -15.43 43.47 12.29
C LYS A 79 -14.06 43.00 12.76
N LEU A 80 -13.70 43.21 14.03
CA LEU A 80 -12.43 42.72 14.58
C LEU A 80 -12.59 41.45 15.43
N LYS A 81 -13.71 41.25 16.15
CA LYS A 81 -13.97 39.96 16.85
C LYS A 81 -14.54 38.89 15.91
N LEU A 82 -15.27 39.25 14.85
CA LEU A 82 -15.40 38.38 13.68
C LEU A 82 -14.11 38.52 12.87
N GLY A 83 -13.03 37.94 13.40
CA GLY A 83 -11.79 37.84 12.66
C GLY A 83 -11.99 37.12 11.31
N PRO A 84 -10.96 37.07 10.46
CA PRO A 84 -11.01 36.40 9.14
C PRO A 84 -11.44 34.92 9.18
N SER A 85 -11.58 34.34 10.37
CA SER A 85 -12.13 33.00 10.63
C SER A 85 -13.66 32.88 10.56
N ALA A 86 -14.42 33.98 10.59
CA ALA A 86 -15.89 33.93 10.53
C ALA A 86 -16.46 34.24 9.13
N ASP A 87 -15.63 34.71 8.19
CA ASP A 87 -16.06 34.98 6.81
C ASP A 87 -16.02 33.69 5.96
N VAL A 88 -16.77 32.66 6.37
CA VAL A 88 -16.94 31.41 5.61
C VAL A 88 -17.58 31.71 4.23
N ALA A 89 -18.33 32.80 4.12
CA ALA A 89 -18.96 33.26 2.87
C ALA A 89 -18.00 33.96 1.90
N LYS A 90 -16.83 34.42 2.36
CA LYS A 90 -15.74 34.92 1.50
C LYS A 90 -14.46 34.09 1.61
N SER A 91 -14.59 32.77 1.69
CA SER A 91 -13.51 31.87 1.27
C SER A 91 -13.30 31.97 -0.24
N ARG A 92 -12.85 33.14 -0.70
CA ARG A 92 -11.95 33.22 -1.84
C ARG A 92 -10.59 32.91 -1.23
N LEU A 93 -10.18 31.65 -1.34
CA LEU A 93 -8.77 31.26 -1.26
C LEU A 93 -7.99 32.21 -2.17
N THR A 94 -7.54 33.32 -1.60
CA THR A 94 -6.64 34.25 -2.27
C THR A 94 -5.29 33.80 -1.81
N ALA A 95 -4.56 33.17 -2.72
CA ALA A 95 -3.17 32.82 -2.52
C ALA A 95 -2.46 34.06 -1.99
N SER A 96 -1.86 33.95 -0.80
CA SER A 96 -0.92 34.95 -0.31
C SER A 96 0.19 35.04 -1.33
N ILE A 97 0.17 36.10 -2.13
CA ILE A 97 1.21 36.38 -3.12
C ILE A 97 2.48 36.73 -2.33
N ASP A 98 3.61 36.14 -2.69
CA ASP A 98 4.91 36.50 -2.11
C ASP A 98 5.25 37.98 -2.42
N LYS A 99 6.23 38.55 -1.72
CA LYS A 99 6.64 39.96 -1.84
C LYS A 99 6.99 40.38 -3.28
N GLU A 100 7.32 39.42 -4.14
CA GLU A 100 7.65 39.59 -5.56
C GLU A 100 6.48 39.37 -6.54
N GLY A 101 5.27 39.03 -6.08
CA GLY A 101 4.10 38.94 -6.98
C GLY A 101 3.82 37.55 -7.59
N ASN A 102 4.58 36.51 -7.23
CA ASN A 102 4.48 35.20 -7.88
C ASN A 102 3.44 34.27 -7.23
N ILE A 103 2.32 34.04 -7.93
CA ILE A 103 1.28 33.05 -7.63
C ILE A 103 1.74 31.62 -8.01
N THR A 104 2.82 31.53 -8.77
CA THR A 104 3.35 30.31 -9.39
C THR A 104 3.84 29.28 -8.39
N GLU A 105 4.43 29.65 -7.26
CA GLU A 105 4.99 28.67 -6.31
C GLU A 105 3.93 27.87 -5.56
N LEU A 106 2.83 28.51 -5.13
CA LEU A 106 1.73 27.80 -4.47
C LEU A 106 1.01 26.88 -5.45
N LEU A 107 0.80 27.36 -6.68
CA LEU A 107 0.13 26.60 -7.72
C LEU A 107 0.99 25.40 -8.16
N GLN A 108 2.31 25.61 -8.25
CA GLN A 108 3.30 24.56 -8.47
C GLN A 108 3.30 23.54 -7.33
N SER A 109 3.28 23.99 -6.07
CA SER A 109 3.20 23.11 -4.90
C SER A 109 1.92 22.26 -4.90
N ILE A 110 0.79 22.84 -5.30
CA ILE A 110 -0.48 22.10 -5.44
C ILE A 110 -0.38 21.04 -6.53
N TYR A 111 0.24 21.35 -7.67
CA TYR A 111 0.47 20.36 -8.72
C TYR A 111 1.39 19.24 -8.26
N GLU A 112 2.50 19.56 -7.59
CA GLU A 112 3.44 18.58 -7.04
C GLU A 112 2.77 17.66 -6.01
N ILE A 113 1.94 18.22 -5.12
CA ILE A 113 1.17 17.43 -4.16
C ILE A 113 0.16 16.52 -4.88
N SER A 114 -0.53 17.04 -5.90
CA SER A 114 -1.50 16.25 -6.67
C SER A 114 -0.83 15.11 -7.43
N GLU A 115 0.33 15.37 -8.03
CA GLU A 115 1.11 14.38 -8.76
C GLU A 115 1.66 13.32 -7.82
N SER A 116 2.25 13.74 -6.68
CA SER A 116 2.71 12.84 -5.62
C SER A 116 1.58 11.94 -5.11
N TYR A 117 0.40 12.51 -4.84
CA TYR A 117 -0.77 11.73 -4.42
C TYR A 117 -1.18 10.67 -5.45
N ASN A 118 -1.22 11.03 -6.73
CA ASN A 118 -1.55 10.09 -7.80
C ASN A 118 -0.51 8.96 -7.92
N LEU A 119 0.78 9.30 -7.84
CA LEU A 119 1.88 8.33 -7.90
C LEU A 119 1.80 7.35 -6.71
N HIS A 120 1.49 7.86 -5.51
CA HIS A 120 1.29 7.04 -4.31
C HIS A 120 0.11 6.09 -4.46
N MET A 121 -1.01 6.56 -5.01
CA MET A 121 -2.19 5.72 -5.25
C MET A 121 -1.92 4.66 -6.33
N GLU A 122 -1.17 5.00 -7.37
CA GLU A 122 -0.72 4.03 -8.36
C GLU A 122 0.18 2.96 -7.73
N HIS A 123 1.17 3.35 -6.93
CA HIS A 123 2.06 2.45 -6.22
C HIS A 123 1.30 1.49 -5.27
N ILE A 124 0.35 2.01 -4.48
CA ILE A 124 -0.51 1.18 -3.62
C ILE A 124 -1.32 0.19 -4.46
N ASN A 125 -1.86 0.62 -5.59
CA ASN A 125 -2.60 -0.26 -6.48
C ASN A 125 -1.72 -1.35 -7.11
N LEU A 126 -0.48 -1.03 -7.48
CA LEU A 126 0.51 -1.96 -8.02
C LEU A 126 0.90 -3.05 -7.01
N ILE A 127 1.14 -2.67 -5.76
CA ILE A 127 1.47 -3.63 -4.69
C ILE A 127 0.23 -4.45 -4.28
N GLY A 128 -0.92 -3.81 -4.15
CA GLY A 128 -2.14 -4.44 -3.65
C GLY A 128 -2.88 -5.23 -4.72
N ARG A 129 -3.63 -4.52 -5.56
CA ARG A 129 -4.62 -5.12 -6.48
C ARG A 129 -3.99 -5.72 -7.73
N LEU A 130 -2.93 -5.11 -8.24
CA LEU A 130 -2.28 -5.50 -9.49
C LEU A 130 -1.02 -6.33 -9.25
N SER A 131 -0.72 -6.71 -8.01
CA SER A 131 0.40 -7.60 -7.74
C SER A 131 0.14 -8.97 -8.34
N SER A 132 1.14 -9.47 -9.06
CA SER A 132 1.16 -10.83 -9.57
C SER A 132 2.04 -11.66 -8.65
N LYS A 133 1.48 -12.73 -8.09
CA LYS A 133 2.25 -13.73 -7.35
C LYS A 133 2.70 -14.82 -8.32
N LEU A 134 3.93 -15.27 -8.17
CA LEU A 134 4.40 -16.51 -8.83
C LEU A 134 3.55 -17.69 -8.33
N CYS A 135 3.32 -18.67 -9.20
CA CYS A 135 2.40 -19.79 -8.97
C CYS A 135 2.54 -20.40 -7.57
N ASP A 136 1.41 -20.69 -6.92
CA ASP A 136 1.38 -21.32 -5.59
C ASP A 136 2.23 -22.60 -5.58
N THR A 137 3.36 -22.54 -4.87
CA THR A 137 4.24 -23.68 -4.59
C THR A 137 3.52 -24.82 -3.87
N ALA A 138 2.37 -24.54 -3.24
CA ALA A 138 1.48 -25.56 -2.68
C ALA A 138 0.94 -26.56 -3.73
N LEU A 139 0.83 -26.17 -5.00
CA LEU A 139 0.43 -27.08 -6.09
C LEU A 139 1.61 -27.90 -6.66
N TYR A 140 2.86 -27.46 -6.43
CA TYR A 140 4.08 -28.14 -6.88
C TYR A 140 4.70 -29.04 -5.79
N SER A 141 4.60 -28.64 -4.51
CA SER A 141 5.24 -29.29 -3.37
C SER A 141 4.72 -30.70 -3.08
N SER A 142 3.49 -31.04 -3.50
CA SER A 142 2.95 -32.39 -3.24
C SER A 142 3.63 -33.51 -4.06
N LYS A 143 4.59 -33.21 -4.95
CA LYS A 143 5.25 -34.21 -5.81
C LYS A 143 6.77 -34.17 -5.87
N THR A 144 7.46 -33.15 -5.34
CA THR A 144 8.92 -33.01 -5.47
C THR A 144 9.58 -32.75 -4.12
N ALA A 145 9.60 -33.77 -3.26
CA ALA A 145 10.42 -33.79 -2.04
C ALA A 145 11.83 -34.39 -2.29
N LEU A 146 12.37 -34.28 -3.51
CA LEU A 146 13.73 -34.72 -3.84
C LEU A 146 14.38 -33.72 -4.79
N GLY A 147 15.30 -32.92 -4.26
CA GLY A 147 16.19 -32.05 -5.05
C GLY A 147 16.49 -30.70 -4.40
N ALA A 148 17.05 -30.70 -3.19
CA ALA A 148 17.37 -29.51 -2.40
C ALA A 148 18.54 -28.64 -2.95
N ASP A 149 18.88 -28.78 -4.23
CA ASP A 149 20.05 -28.11 -4.83
C ASP A 149 19.65 -27.05 -5.89
N ASP A 150 18.48 -27.19 -6.51
CA ASP A 150 17.99 -26.30 -7.59
C ASP A 150 17.14 -25.11 -7.05
N GLU A 151 16.66 -25.23 -5.80
CA GLU A 151 15.93 -24.18 -5.07
C GLU A 151 16.87 -23.01 -4.69
N LEU A 152 18.17 -23.30 -4.55
CA LEU A 152 19.20 -22.33 -4.11
C LEU A 152 19.50 -21.22 -5.14
N ASP A 153 19.33 -21.44 -6.45
CA ASP A 153 19.68 -20.44 -7.47
C ASP A 153 18.52 -19.46 -7.75
N ILE A 154 17.25 -19.91 -7.68
CA ILE A 154 16.11 -18.98 -7.73
C ILE A 154 16.10 -18.08 -6.50
N ASP A 155 16.27 -18.65 -5.31
CA ASP A 155 16.26 -17.88 -4.07
C ASP A 155 17.38 -16.83 -4.09
N HIS A 156 18.57 -17.16 -4.62
CA HIS A 156 19.64 -16.18 -4.82
C HIS A 156 19.29 -15.11 -5.87
N ILE A 157 18.56 -15.44 -6.93
CA ILE A 157 18.09 -14.46 -7.94
C ILE A 157 17.01 -13.54 -7.35
N LEU A 158 16.13 -14.09 -6.51
CA LEU A 158 15.07 -13.35 -5.81
C LEU A 158 15.64 -12.45 -4.71
N ASP A 159 16.59 -12.95 -3.90
CA ASP A 159 17.32 -12.18 -2.90
C ASP A 159 18.09 -11.01 -3.56
N ALA A 160 18.69 -11.25 -4.73
CA ALA A 160 19.32 -10.21 -5.53
C ALA A 160 18.30 -9.19 -6.06
N TYR A 161 17.07 -9.61 -6.36
CA TYR A 161 15.98 -8.71 -6.76
C TYR A 161 15.53 -7.82 -5.59
N GLU A 162 15.40 -8.40 -4.38
CA GLU A 162 15.00 -7.67 -3.18
C GLU A 162 16.07 -6.69 -2.69
N THR A 163 17.35 -7.05 -2.79
CA THR A 163 18.47 -6.16 -2.43
C THR A 163 18.74 -5.06 -3.46
N SER A 164 18.27 -5.24 -4.71
CA SER A 164 18.43 -4.24 -5.79
C SER A 164 17.35 -3.15 -5.78
N GLY A 165 16.67 -2.91 -4.65
CA GLY A 165 15.60 -1.90 -4.52
C GLY A 165 16.00 -0.45 -4.89
N ASP A 166 17.28 -0.18 -5.15
CA ASP A 166 17.85 1.11 -5.60
C ASP A 166 18.75 0.95 -6.86
N GLY A 167 18.66 -0.19 -7.57
CA GLY A 167 19.57 -0.58 -8.65
C GLY A 167 19.35 0.14 -9.99
N ASP A 168 20.44 0.43 -10.70
CA ASP A 168 20.46 1.00 -12.05
C ASP A 168 19.67 0.09 -13.02
N VAL A 169 19.06 0.66 -14.06
CA VAL A 169 18.22 -0.07 -15.04
C VAL A 169 18.97 -1.27 -15.66
N LYS A 170 20.30 -1.19 -15.72
CA LYS A 170 21.20 -2.24 -16.19
C LYS A 170 21.24 -3.47 -15.28
N ASP A 171 21.12 -3.29 -13.97
CA ASP A 171 21.14 -4.38 -13.00
C ASP A 171 19.86 -5.21 -13.10
N ILE A 172 18.73 -4.55 -13.36
CA ILE A 172 17.44 -5.20 -13.62
C ILE A 172 17.48 -6.02 -14.93
N GLU A 173 18.09 -5.48 -15.98
CA GLU A 173 18.21 -6.19 -17.27
C GLU A 173 19.14 -7.40 -17.18
N TYR A 174 20.24 -7.27 -16.45
CA TYR A 174 21.11 -8.41 -16.13
C TYR A 174 20.36 -9.49 -15.36
N LEU A 175 19.61 -9.12 -14.33
CA LEU A 175 18.86 -10.06 -13.49
C LEU A 175 17.76 -10.79 -14.30
N LYS A 176 17.08 -10.08 -15.20
CA LYS A 176 16.15 -10.68 -16.16
C LYS A 176 16.84 -11.69 -17.08
N SER A 177 18.04 -11.38 -17.58
CA SER A 177 18.80 -12.31 -18.41
C SER A 177 19.18 -13.58 -17.64
N ARG A 178 19.56 -13.45 -16.36
CA ARG A 178 19.88 -14.56 -15.47
C ARG A 178 18.67 -15.44 -15.19
N LEU A 179 17.50 -14.85 -14.93
CA LEU A 179 16.26 -15.57 -14.75
C LEU A 179 15.86 -16.36 -16.02
N LEU A 180 15.99 -15.75 -17.20
CA LEU A 180 15.72 -16.45 -18.47
C LEU A 180 16.69 -17.62 -18.69
N GLY A 181 17.97 -17.43 -18.40
CA GLY A 181 18.97 -18.50 -18.46
C GLY A 181 18.63 -19.66 -17.53
N TRP A 182 18.21 -19.36 -16.29
CA TRP A 182 17.77 -20.37 -15.33
C TRP A 182 16.54 -21.15 -15.85
N VAL A 183 15.51 -20.44 -16.33
CA VAL A 183 14.30 -21.07 -16.89
C VAL A 183 14.63 -22.00 -18.05
N ASP A 184 15.53 -21.59 -18.95
CA ASP A 184 15.90 -22.41 -20.10
C ASP A 184 16.77 -23.61 -19.71
N SER A 185 17.65 -23.47 -18.72
CA SER A 185 18.40 -24.58 -18.13
C SER A 185 17.44 -25.65 -17.58
N HIS A 186 16.44 -25.23 -16.80
CA HIS A 186 15.47 -26.14 -16.21
C HIS A 186 14.59 -26.83 -17.28
N LYS A 187 14.21 -26.12 -18.34
CA LYS A 187 13.51 -26.73 -19.50
C LYS A 187 14.36 -27.79 -20.17
N MET A 188 15.65 -27.51 -20.40
CA MET A 188 16.57 -28.44 -21.06
C MET A 188 16.80 -29.68 -20.21
N GLU A 189 16.97 -29.53 -18.89
CA GLU A 189 17.12 -30.65 -17.98
C GLU A 189 15.87 -31.54 -17.92
N LYS A 190 14.69 -30.92 -17.81
CA LYS A 190 13.42 -31.65 -17.87
C LYS A 190 13.24 -32.40 -19.20
N ALA A 191 13.61 -31.77 -20.32
CA ALA A 191 13.57 -32.42 -21.62
C ALA A 191 14.54 -33.60 -21.71
N ARG A 192 15.77 -33.44 -21.20
CA ARG A 192 16.79 -34.50 -21.14
C ARG A 192 16.26 -35.72 -20.38
N TYR A 193 15.77 -35.52 -19.15
CA TYR A 193 15.27 -36.61 -18.33
C TYR A 193 14.01 -37.26 -18.91
N THR A 194 13.12 -36.48 -19.53
CA THR A 194 11.94 -37.03 -20.19
C THR A 194 12.31 -37.94 -21.36
N LEU A 195 13.26 -37.50 -22.20
CA LEU A 195 13.75 -38.29 -23.32
C LEU A 195 14.49 -39.55 -22.86
N GLU A 196 15.36 -39.43 -21.87
CA GLU A 196 16.07 -40.57 -21.29
C GLU A 196 15.10 -41.60 -20.70
N ASN A 197 14.08 -41.15 -19.96
CA ASN A 197 13.09 -42.05 -19.39
C ASN A 197 12.24 -42.73 -20.47
N GLN A 198 11.82 -41.98 -21.49
CA GLN A 198 11.00 -42.53 -22.58
C GLN A 198 11.74 -43.53 -23.47
N HIS A 199 13.03 -43.33 -23.73
CA HIS A 199 13.78 -44.17 -24.67
C HIS A 199 14.66 -45.19 -23.94
N ILE A 200 15.51 -44.76 -23.02
CA ILE A 200 16.50 -45.64 -22.39
C ILE A 200 15.83 -46.51 -21.33
N LEU A 201 15.06 -45.93 -20.42
CA LEU A 201 14.44 -46.71 -19.34
C LEU A 201 13.32 -47.60 -19.86
N ARG A 202 12.51 -47.12 -20.81
CA ARG A 202 11.46 -47.93 -21.44
C ARG A 202 12.02 -49.14 -22.18
N ASP A 203 13.09 -48.96 -22.95
CA ASP A 203 13.69 -50.07 -23.69
C ASP A 203 14.37 -51.06 -22.74
N LYS A 204 15.10 -50.58 -21.72
CA LYS A 204 15.63 -51.46 -20.66
C LYS A 204 14.54 -52.24 -19.93
N LEU A 205 13.42 -51.59 -19.61
CA LEU A 205 12.29 -52.25 -18.96
C LEU A 205 11.68 -53.34 -19.86
N ARG A 206 11.55 -53.06 -21.16
CA ARG A 206 11.06 -54.04 -22.13
C ARG A 206 12.00 -55.25 -22.22
N ASP A 207 13.29 -55.00 -22.33
CA ASP A 207 14.30 -56.06 -22.46
C ASP A 207 14.35 -56.91 -21.18
N MET A 208 14.35 -56.27 -20.00
CA MET A 208 14.29 -56.96 -18.71
C MET A 208 12.98 -57.75 -18.53
N THR A 209 11.84 -57.22 -18.98
CA THR A 209 10.56 -57.95 -18.96
C THR A 209 10.63 -59.19 -19.86
N SER A 210 11.24 -59.08 -21.04
CA SER A 210 11.43 -60.22 -21.96
C SER A 210 12.37 -61.28 -21.39
N GLU A 211 13.38 -60.86 -20.63
CA GLU A 211 14.29 -61.77 -19.96
C GLU A 211 13.55 -62.48 -18.81
N VAL A 212 12.82 -61.75 -17.97
CA VAL A 212 12.02 -62.32 -16.88
C VAL A 212 10.98 -63.31 -17.40
N THR A 213 10.30 -63.03 -18.52
CA THR A 213 9.37 -64.00 -19.13
C THR A 213 10.08 -65.23 -19.66
N ARG A 214 11.29 -65.09 -20.22
CA ARG A 214 12.13 -66.23 -20.60
C ARG A 214 12.55 -67.06 -19.38
N TRP A 215 12.99 -66.43 -18.30
CA TRP A 215 13.32 -67.12 -17.05
C TRP A 215 12.12 -67.87 -16.48
N LYS A 216 10.93 -67.25 -16.53
CA LYS A 216 9.68 -67.90 -16.14
C LYS A 216 9.40 -69.14 -16.99
N ALA A 217 9.49 -69.05 -18.32
CA ALA A 217 9.27 -70.20 -19.20
C ALA A 217 10.30 -71.32 -18.99
N ASN A 218 11.57 -70.97 -18.76
CA ASN A 218 12.62 -71.94 -18.42
C ASN A 218 12.34 -72.62 -17.08
N TYR A 219 11.91 -71.85 -16.08
CA TYR A 219 11.52 -72.40 -14.78
C TYR A 219 10.33 -73.35 -14.91
N GLU A 220 9.28 -72.96 -15.62
CA GLU A 220 8.12 -73.83 -15.91
C GLU A 220 8.53 -75.09 -16.70
N SER A 221 9.50 -74.98 -17.61
CA SER A 221 10.05 -76.14 -18.32
C SER A 221 10.79 -77.08 -17.37
N ILE A 222 11.65 -76.56 -16.48
CA ILE A 222 12.35 -77.36 -15.47
C ILE A 222 11.33 -78.02 -14.52
N GLU A 223 10.34 -77.26 -14.06
CA GLU A 223 9.26 -77.76 -13.22
C GLU A 223 8.50 -78.90 -13.91
N ASN A 224 8.16 -78.76 -15.18
CA ASN A 224 7.52 -79.82 -15.96
C ASN A 224 8.42 -81.05 -16.15
N THR A 225 9.74 -80.89 -16.31
CA THR A 225 10.67 -82.03 -16.39
C THR A 225 10.86 -82.75 -15.06
N MET A 226 10.81 -82.02 -13.93
CA MET A 226 11.01 -82.60 -12.60
C MET A 226 9.73 -83.17 -12.00
N PHE A 227 8.62 -82.46 -12.16
CA PHE A 227 7.36 -82.70 -11.45
C PHE A 227 6.15 -82.84 -12.36
N GLY A 228 6.28 -82.56 -13.66
CA GLY A 228 5.18 -82.68 -14.61
C GLY A 228 4.76 -84.13 -14.85
N ASP A 229 3.58 -84.32 -15.44
CA ASP A 229 3.03 -85.62 -15.84
C ASP A 229 3.44 -86.01 -17.28
N ASP A 230 4.49 -85.39 -17.84
CA ASP A 230 4.99 -85.71 -19.18
C ASP A 230 5.76 -87.05 -19.18
N ALA A 231 5.73 -87.76 -20.31
CA ALA A 231 6.29 -89.11 -20.47
C ALA A 231 7.80 -89.20 -20.21
N HIS A 232 8.50 -88.07 -20.24
CA HIS A 232 9.93 -87.92 -19.96
C HIS A 232 10.23 -87.27 -18.60
N SER A 233 9.21 -86.98 -17.79
CA SER A 233 9.37 -86.43 -16.45
C SER A 233 10.11 -87.39 -15.52
N ILE A 234 10.91 -86.82 -14.61
CA ILE A 234 11.68 -87.57 -13.61
C ILE A 234 10.74 -88.36 -12.68
N THR A 235 9.61 -87.78 -12.27
CA THR A 235 8.63 -88.48 -11.43
C THR A 235 8.02 -89.68 -12.15
N GLN A 236 7.70 -89.55 -13.44
CA GLN A 236 7.11 -90.64 -14.21
C GLN A 236 8.12 -91.71 -14.59
N THR A 237 9.37 -91.33 -14.89
CA THR A 237 10.47 -92.29 -15.10
C THR A 237 10.82 -93.03 -13.81
N LEU A 238 10.84 -92.37 -12.65
CA LEU A 238 10.96 -93.02 -11.35
C LEU A 238 9.81 -94.01 -11.10
N ARG A 239 8.54 -93.62 -11.33
CA ARG A 239 7.39 -94.54 -11.24
C ARG A 239 7.51 -95.73 -12.20
N ARG A 240 8.02 -95.52 -13.42
CA ARG A 240 8.28 -96.63 -14.38
C ARG A 240 9.38 -97.56 -13.87
N ILE A 241 10.46 -97.01 -13.31
CA ILE A 241 11.54 -97.79 -12.69
C ILE A 241 11.01 -98.59 -11.49
N GLU A 242 10.20 -97.98 -10.62
CA GLU A 242 9.56 -98.65 -9.48
C GLU A 242 8.64 -99.79 -9.95
N ASN A 243 7.91 -99.60 -11.06
CA ASN A 243 7.08 -100.66 -11.65
C ASN A 243 7.90 -101.77 -12.34
N LEU A 244 9.10 -101.47 -12.83
CA LEU A 244 10.02 -102.45 -13.44
C LEU A 244 10.83 -103.22 -12.40
N LYS A 245 11.10 -102.63 -11.23
CA LYS A 245 11.81 -103.27 -10.11
C LYS A 245 11.24 -104.65 -9.71
N PRO A 246 9.93 -104.85 -9.50
CA PRO A 246 9.37 -106.16 -9.17
C PRO A 246 9.40 -107.14 -10.36
N GLN A 247 9.53 -106.66 -11.60
CA GLN A 247 9.72 -107.54 -12.77
C GLN A 247 11.18 -108.02 -12.85
N LEU A 248 12.14 -107.19 -12.47
CA LEU A 248 13.55 -107.55 -12.39
C LEU A 248 13.82 -108.52 -11.23
N GLU A 249 13.22 -108.30 -10.07
CA GLU A 249 13.30 -109.22 -8.92
C GLU A 249 12.70 -110.60 -9.21
N LYS A 250 11.73 -110.70 -10.12
CA LYS A 250 11.20 -111.98 -10.62
C LYS A 250 12.05 -112.61 -11.73
N ALA A 251 12.91 -111.84 -12.39
CA ALA A 251 13.73 -112.26 -13.52
C ALA A 251 15.17 -112.62 -13.13
N ILE A 252 15.54 -112.50 -11.85
CA ILE A 252 16.75 -113.13 -11.30
C ILE A 252 16.33 -114.57 -10.95
N PRO A 253 16.64 -115.58 -11.77
CA PRO A 253 16.40 -116.96 -11.39
C PRO A 253 17.31 -117.30 -10.21
N ASP A 254 16.75 -117.95 -9.20
CA ASP A 254 17.47 -118.81 -8.24
C ASP A 254 18.35 -119.80 -9.03
N LYS A 255 19.56 -119.38 -9.34
CA LYS A 255 20.69 -120.28 -9.59
C LYS A 255 21.57 -120.19 -8.35
N ASP A 256 21.17 -120.94 -7.33
CA ASP A 256 22.04 -121.74 -6.46
C ASP A 256 21.32 -122.08 -5.14
N VAL A 257 20.56 -123.18 -5.15
CA VAL A 257 20.65 -124.18 -4.07
C VAL A 257 20.65 -125.56 -4.70
N MET A 258 21.87 -126.06 -4.85
CA MET A 258 22.25 -127.45 -5.03
C MET A 258 21.90 -128.30 -3.79
N MET A 259 21.68 -129.61 -4.04
CA MET A 259 21.92 -130.74 -3.12
C MET A 259 20.87 -131.06 -2.04
N SER A 260 19.91 -131.95 -2.38
CA SER A 260 19.86 -133.36 -1.94
C SER A 260 18.59 -134.04 -2.43
#